data_AF-A0A6C0JTE7-F1
#
_entry.id   AF-A0A6C0JTE7-F1
#
_cell.length_a   1.000
_cell.length_b   1.000
_cell.length_c   1.000
_cell.angle_alpha   90.00
_cell.angle_beta   90.00
_cell.angle_gamma   90.00
#
_symmetry.space_group_name_H-M   'P 1'
#
loop_
_entity.id
_entity.type
_entity.pdbx_description
1 polymer ?
#
loop_
_entity_poly.entity_id
_entity_poly.type
_entity_poly.pdbx_seq_one_letter_code
_entity_poly.pdbx_strand_id
1 'polypeptide(L)'
;MITQSQQLLLNSLYEFYSDEIHSEKLLDVINHRKGVSLRNIEWFITNYAKSNQIIYKTKNGKDFPVHIKYKASLDGYSKRAFDPFCRTERIQFNLPGDIEISTTVSQLNFLRWCISNDIIHYIENNKHILKK
;
A
#
# COMPACT_ATOMS: atom_id res chain seq x y z
N MET A 1 10.21 -19.05 -13.85
CA MET A 1 10.04 -18.02 -14.89
C MET A 1 9.06 -16.98 -14.39
N ILE A 2 9.44 -15.70 -14.42
CA ILE A 2 8.54 -14.58 -14.15
C ILE A 2 7.57 -14.48 -15.34
N THR A 3 6.27 -14.42 -15.09
CA THR A 3 5.26 -14.32 -16.16
C THR A 3 5.28 -12.92 -16.78
N GLN A 4 4.83 -12.79 -18.03
CA GLN A 4 4.69 -11.48 -18.69
C GLN A 4 3.82 -10.51 -17.86
N SER A 5 2.76 -11.02 -17.23
CA SER A 5 1.90 -10.23 -16.33
C SER A 5 2.62 -9.73 -15.08
N GLN A 6 3.55 -10.51 -14.53
CA GLN A 6 4.36 -10.09 -13.38
C GLN A 6 5.39 -9.02 -13.79
N GLN A 7 5.98 -9.12 -14.98
CA GLN A 7 6.87 -8.09 -15.51
C GLN A 7 6.14 -6.76 -15.74
N LEU A 8 4.95 -6.79 -16.33
CA LEU A 8 4.12 -5.60 -16.53
C LEU A 8 3.76 -4.94 -15.20
N LEU A 9 3.35 -5.73 -14.20
CA LEU A 9 3.08 -5.21 -12.86
C LEU A 9 4.33 -4.55 -12.27
N LEU A 10 5.48 -5.23 -12.30
CA LEU A 10 6.73 -4.70 -11.76
C LEU A 10 7.16 -3.40 -12.44
N ASN A 11 7.08 -3.32 -13.77
CA ASN A 11 7.37 -2.10 -14.52
C ASN A 11 6.44 -0.95 -14.10
N SER A 12 5.14 -1.23 -13.92
CA SER A 12 4.19 -0.22 -13.44
C SER A 12 4.45 0.24 -12.01
N LEU A 13 5.07 -0.61 -11.18
CA LEU A 13 5.50 -0.26 -9.83
C LEU A 13 6.75 0.64 -9.90
N TYR A 14 7.72 0.32 -10.75
CA TYR A 14 8.89 1.18 -10.99
C TYR A 14 8.47 2.56 -11.47
N GLU A 15 7.56 2.65 -12.44
CA GLU A 15 7.02 3.93 -12.91
C GLU A 15 6.34 4.70 -11.77
N PHE A 16 5.49 4.04 -10.98
CA PHE A 16 4.77 4.69 -9.88
C PHE A 16 5.70 5.24 -8.79
N TYR A 17 6.75 4.49 -8.43
CA TYR A 17 7.72 4.87 -7.41
C TYR A 17 8.92 5.67 -7.96
N SER A 18 8.92 6.01 -9.25
CA SER A 18 9.88 6.98 -9.80
C SER A 18 9.60 8.41 -9.32
N ASP A 19 8.37 8.68 -8.88
CA ASP A 19 7.97 9.91 -8.20
C ASP A 19 8.54 9.96 -6.77
N GLU A 20 9.18 11.07 -6.42
CA GLU A 20 9.85 11.27 -5.13
C GLU A 20 8.86 11.21 -3.95
N ILE A 21 7.64 11.73 -4.11
CA ILE A 21 6.62 11.72 -3.06
C ILE A 21 6.14 10.29 -2.79
N HIS A 22 5.96 9.50 -3.85
CA HIS A 22 5.56 8.10 -3.71
C HIS A 22 6.66 7.23 -3.11
N SER A 23 7.91 7.41 -3.54
CA SER A 23 9.05 6.68 -3.00
C SER A 23 9.34 7.05 -1.54
N GLU A 24 9.23 8.33 -1.15
CA GLU A 24 9.40 8.74 0.24
C GLU A 24 8.34 8.10 1.15
N LYS A 25 7.08 8.06 0.72
CA LYS A 25 5.99 7.39 1.47
C LYS A 25 6.22 5.89 1.60
N LEU A 26 6.70 5.24 0.55
CA LEU A 26 7.07 3.82 0.61
C LEU A 26 8.16 3.60 1.67
N LEU A 27 9.23 4.40 1.62
CA LEU A 27 10.32 4.35 2.58
C LEU A 27 9.85 4.66 4.01
N ASP A 28 8.92 5.61 4.18
CA ASP A 28 8.36 5.94 5.49
C ASP A 28 7.66 4.72 6.10
N VAL A 29 6.84 4.02 5.32
CA VAL A 29 6.10 2.86 5.83
C VAL A 29 7.02 1.66 6.06
N ILE A 30 7.96 1.39 5.16
CA ILE A 30 8.89 0.25 5.27
C ILE A 30 9.87 0.45 6.43
N ASN A 31 10.41 1.66 6.59
CA ASN A 31 11.39 1.97 7.64
C ASN A 31 10.72 2.48 8.93
N HIS A 32 9.39 2.39 9.03
CA HIS A 32 8.62 2.82 10.20
C HIS A 32 8.81 4.30 10.59
N ARG A 33 9.10 5.16 9.61
CA ARG A 33 9.19 6.62 9.81
C ARG A 33 7.78 7.19 9.92
N LYS A 34 7.63 8.31 10.65
CA LYS A 34 6.36 9.03 10.87
C LYS A 34 5.25 8.24 11.61
N GLY A 35 5.53 7.02 12.07
CA GLY A 35 4.65 6.25 12.98
C GLY A 35 3.51 5.49 12.30
N VAL A 36 3.51 5.37 10.97
CA VAL A 36 2.58 4.52 10.23
C VAL A 36 3.36 3.35 9.64
N SER A 37 3.09 2.14 10.13
CA SER A 37 3.68 0.92 9.60
C SER A 37 2.74 0.17 8.67
N LEU A 38 3.29 -0.76 7.88
CA LEU A 38 2.52 -1.68 7.04
C LEU A 38 1.44 -2.44 7.85
N ARG A 39 1.76 -2.83 9.09
CA ARG A 39 0.82 -3.49 10.01
C ARG A 39 -0.29 -2.55 10.50
N ASN A 40 0.03 -1.28 10.75
CA ASN A 40 -1.00 -0.30 11.11
C ASN A 40 -1.99 -0.09 9.97
N ILE A 41 -1.51 -0.01 8.74
CA ILE A 41 -2.34 0.17 7.55
C ILE A 41 -3.24 -1.06 7.33
N GLU A 42 -2.68 -2.26 7.38
CA GLU A 42 -3.46 -3.49 7.21
C GLU A 42 -4.53 -3.61 8.30
N TRP A 43 -4.15 -3.45 9.58
CA TRP A 43 -5.10 -3.51 10.68
C TRP A 43 -6.22 -2.46 10.55
N PHE A 44 -5.86 -1.24 10.13
CA PHE A 44 -6.85 -0.19 9.86
C PHE A 44 -7.86 -0.66 8.80
N ILE A 45 -7.41 -1.23 7.69
CA ILE A 45 -8.28 -1.63 6.57
C ILE A 45 -9.12 -2.88 6.91
N THR A 46 -8.51 -3.90 7.51
CA THR A 46 -9.13 -5.22 7.68
C THR A 46 -9.98 -5.33 8.95
N ASN A 47 -9.62 -4.56 9.99
CA ASN A 47 -10.31 -4.58 11.28
C ASN A 47 -11.07 -3.28 11.52
N TYR A 48 -10.36 -2.16 11.69
CA TYR A 48 -11.00 -0.91 12.13
C TYR A 48 -12.04 -0.39 11.12
N ALA A 49 -11.67 -0.31 9.85
CA ALA A 49 -12.54 0.18 8.78
C ALA A 49 -13.73 -0.75 8.52
N LYS A 50 -13.56 -2.05 8.74
CA LYS A 50 -14.64 -3.04 8.66
C LYS A 50 -15.65 -2.83 9.78
N SER A 51 -15.19 -2.73 11.02
CA SER A 51 -16.06 -2.60 12.19
C SER A 51 -16.78 -1.26 12.26
N ASN A 52 -16.14 -0.19 11.78
CA ASN A 52 -16.68 1.17 11.85
C ASN A 52 -17.22 1.69 10.51
N GLN A 53 -17.27 0.84 9.47
CA GLN A 53 -17.75 1.19 8.13
C GLN A 53 -17.13 2.49 7.59
N ILE A 54 -15.80 2.60 7.67
CA ILE A 54 -15.11 3.86 7.32
C ILE A 54 -15.27 4.18 5.83
N ILE A 55 -15.84 5.36 5.58
CA ILE A 55 -15.96 6.01 4.28
C ILE A 55 -15.38 7.41 4.42
N TYR A 56 -14.41 7.77 3.58
CA TYR A 56 -13.92 9.14 3.47
C TYR A 56 -13.98 9.62 2.02
N LYS A 57 -13.90 10.94 1.83
CA LYS A 57 -13.77 11.55 0.51
C LYS A 57 -12.30 11.59 0.11
N THR A 58 -11.95 11.00 -1.03
CA THR A 58 -10.61 11.16 -1.61
C THR A 58 -10.40 12.60 -2.05
N LYS A 59 -9.15 12.97 -2.37
CA LYS A 59 -8.86 14.31 -2.94
C LYS A 59 -9.70 14.65 -4.18
N ASN A 60 -10.17 13.65 -4.90
CA ASN A 60 -11.02 13.80 -6.09
C ASN A 60 -12.52 13.92 -5.74
N GLY A 61 -12.89 14.06 -4.46
CA GLY A 61 -14.26 14.22 -3.98
C GLY A 61 -15.11 12.95 -3.98
N LYS A 62 -14.55 11.81 -4.43
CA LYS A 62 -15.26 10.52 -4.50
C LYS A 62 -15.27 9.84 -3.14
N ASP A 63 -16.42 9.25 -2.80
CA ASP A 63 -16.55 8.45 -1.60
C ASP A 63 -15.76 7.15 -1.74
N PHE A 64 -14.97 6.85 -0.72
CA PHE A 64 -14.10 5.68 -0.68
C PHE A 64 -14.45 4.80 0.53
N PRO A 65 -15.32 3.78 0.34
CA PRO A 65 -15.61 2.81 1.38
C PRO A 65 -14.43 1.85 1.52
N VAL A 66 -13.59 2.10 2.53
CA VAL A 66 -12.24 1.51 2.66
C VAL A 66 -12.26 -0.02 2.60
N HIS A 67 -13.05 -0.65 3.46
CA HIS A 67 -13.08 -2.11 3.58
C HIS A 67 -13.63 -2.79 2.32
N ILE A 68 -14.65 -2.20 1.69
CA ILE A 68 -15.28 -2.72 0.47
C ILE A 68 -14.29 -2.63 -0.70
N LYS A 69 -13.63 -1.47 -0.86
CA LYS A 69 -12.63 -1.26 -1.91
C LYS A 69 -11.41 -2.17 -1.74
N TYR A 70 -11.01 -2.44 -0.51
CA TYR A 70 -9.93 -3.40 -0.23
C TYR A 70 -10.30 -4.82 -0.68
N LYS A 71 -11.50 -5.31 -0.31
CA LYS A 71 -11.98 -6.62 -0.75
C LYS A 71 -12.03 -6.74 -2.27
N ALA A 72 -12.62 -5.77 -2.94
CA ALA A 72 -12.66 -5.75 -4.42
C ALA A 72 -11.25 -5.78 -5.04
N SER A 73 -10.26 -5.16 -4.40
CA SER A 73 -8.87 -5.21 -4.86
C SER A 73 -8.22 -6.58 -4.63
N LEU A 74 -8.49 -7.24 -3.49
CA LEU A 74 -8.08 -8.62 -3.24
C LEU A 74 -8.72 -9.64 -4.19
N ASP A 75 -9.93 -9.37 -4.70
CA ASP A 75 -10.62 -10.23 -5.64
C ASP A 75 -10.12 -10.02 -7.08
N GLY A 76 -9.80 -8.76 -7.45
CA GLY A 76 -9.29 -8.40 -8.78
C GLY A 76 -7.81 -8.76 -8.98
N TYR A 77 -7.00 -8.72 -7.92
CA TYR A 77 -5.62 -9.19 -7.93
C TYR A 77 -5.55 -10.62 -7.37
N SER A 78 -4.49 -11.38 -7.67
CA SER A 78 -4.23 -12.59 -6.87
C SER A 78 -3.78 -12.18 -5.45
N LYS A 79 -4.07 -12.99 -4.42
CA LYS A 79 -3.50 -12.78 -3.07
C LYS A 79 -1.98 -12.59 -3.12
N ARG A 80 -1.29 -13.35 -3.98
CA ARG A 80 0.16 -13.24 -4.21
C ARG A 80 0.59 -11.87 -4.71
N ALA A 81 -0.27 -11.12 -5.40
CA ALA A 81 0.05 -9.83 -5.98
C ALA A 81 -0.39 -8.63 -5.11
N PHE A 82 -1.16 -8.84 -4.04
CA PHE A 82 -1.77 -7.72 -3.30
C PHE A 82 -1.79 -7.88 -1.79
N ASP A 83 -1.79 -9.10 -1.25
CA ASP A 83 -1.73 -9.30 0.21
C ASP A 83 -0.29 -8.98 0.69
N PRO A 84 -0.10 -7.91 1.49
CA PRO A 84 1.23 -7.45 1.90
C PRO A 84 1.94 -8.42 2.85
N PHE A 85 1.22 -9.39 3.42
CA PHE A 85 1.76 -10.44 4.28
C PHE A 85 1.81 -11.82 3.60
N CYS A 86 1.52 -11.88 2.29
CA CYS A 86 1.72 -13.09 1.52
C CYS A 86 3.22 -13.46 1.50
N ARG A 87 3.52 -14.73 1.85
CA ARG A 87 4.89 -15.27 1.89
C ARG A 87 5.43 -15.49 0.47
N THR A 88 5.85 -14.41 -0.15
CA THR A 88 6.48 -14.39 -1.48
C THR A 88 7.96 -14.09 -1.37
N GLU A 89 8.73 -14.43 -2.41
CA GLU A 89 10.13 -14.06 -2.51
C GLU A 89 10.30 -12.54 -2.47
N ARG A 90 11.35 -12.13 -1.77
CA ARG A 90 11.79 -10.73 -1.76
C ARG A 90 12.56 -10.45 -3.04
N ILE A 91 12.38 -9.26 -3.57
CA ILE A 91 13.10 -8.70 -4.69
C ILE A 91 13.93 -7.52 -4.20
N GLN A 92 15.02 -7.23 -4.91
CA GLN A 92 15.66 -5.91 -4.82
C GLN A 92 14.88 -4.94 -5.71
N PHE A 93 14.59 -3.77 -5.17
CA PHE A 93 13.82 -2.74 -5.84
C PHE A 93 14.55 -1.40 -5.70
N ASN A 94 14.88 -0.79 -6.83
CA ASN A 94 15.60 0.47 -6.90
C ASN A 94 14.62 1.65 -6.91
N LEU A 95 14.88 2.64 -6.07
CA LEU A 95 14.16 3.89 -5.95
C LEU A 95 15.04 5.07 -6.44
N PRO A 96 14.47 6.25 -6.71
CA PRO A 96 15.23 7.45 -7.00
C PRO A 96 16.30 7.74 -5.93
N GLY A 97 17.44 8.31 -6.37
CA GLY A 97 18.55 8.66 -5.49
C GLY A 97 19.45 7.46 -5.09
N ASP A 98 19.54 6.44 -5.95
CA ASP A 98 20.38 5.24 -5.76
C ASP A 98 20.06 4.47 -4.47
N ILE A 99 18.79 4.51 -4.05
CA ILE A 99 18.31 3.79 -2.86
C ILE A 99 17.82 2.41 -3.31
N GLU A 100 18.47 1.35 -2.83
CA GLU A 100 18.01 -0.03 -3.00
C GLU A 100 17.26 -0.50 -1.74
N ILE A 101 16.10 -1.12 -1.93
CA ILE A 101 15.36 -1.79 -0.86
C ILE A 101 15.10 -3.25 -1.20
N SER A 102 15.17 -4.10 -0.18
CA SER A 102 14.61 -5.45 -0.24
C SER A 102 13.13 -5.38 0.14
N THR A 103 12.22 -5.88 -0.69
CA THR A 103 10.76 -5.91 -0.41
C THR A 103 10.06 -6.99 -1.25
N THR A 104 8.74 -7.10 -1.21
CA THR A 104 7.98 -8.01 -2.09
C THR A 104 7.07 -7.22 -3.05
N VAL A 105 6.75 -7.82 -4.20
CA VAL A 105 5.82 -7.23 -5.18
C VAL A 105 4.46 -6.95 -4.55
N SER A 106 3.98 -7.83 -3.66
CA SER A 106 2.71 -7.66 -2.96
C SER A 106 2.72 -6.44 -2.03
N GLN A 107 3.83 -6.22 -1.30
CA GLN A 107 3.99 -5.04 -0.44
C GLN A 107 4.02 -3.75 -1.26
N LEU A 108 4.78 -3.74 -2.35
CA LEU A 108 4.85 -2.60 -3.27
C LEU A 108 3.48 -2.27 -3.86
N ASN A 109 2.74 -3.27 -4.33
CA ASN A 109 1.44 -3.07 -4.96
C ASN A 109 0.36 -2.65 -3.95
N PHE A 110 0.36 -3.25 -2.76
CA PHE A 110 -0.51 -2.86 -1.66
C PHE A 110 -0.29 -1.41 -1.24
N LEU A 111 0.98 -0.99 -1.08
CA LEU A 111 1.30 0.38 -0.68
C LEU A 111 1.00 1.38 -1.79
N ARG A 112 1.21 1.02 -3.06
CA ARG A 112 0.78 1.83 -4.21
C ARG A 112 -0.72 2.10 -4.12
N TRP A 113 -1.51 1.07 -3.87
CA TRP A 113 -2.95 1.21 -3.71
C TRP A 113 -3.32 2.09 -2.51
N CYS A 114 -2.62 1.95 -1.37
CA CYS A 114 -2.85 2.80 -0.20
C CYS A 114 -2.52 4.27 -0.46
N ILE A 115 -1.44 4.55 -1.20
CA ILE A 115 -1.03 5.91 -1.57
C ILE A 115 -2.05 6.52 -2.54
N SER A 116 -2.39 5.80 -3.61
CA SER A 116 -3.31 6.29 -4.66
C SER A 116 -4.73 6.56 -4.16
N ASN A 117 -5.14 5.93 -3.07
CA ASN A 117 -6.46 6.12 -2.48
C ASN A 117 -6.44 6.99 -1.22
N ASP A 118 -5.34 7.66 -0.88
CA ASP A 118 -5.20 8.53 0.31
C ASP A 118 -5.39 7.81 1.67
N ILE A 119 -5.22 6.48 1.73
CA ILE A 119 -5.36 5.70 2.97
C ILE A 119 -4.31 6.11 4.00
N ILE A 120 -3.05 6.24 3.56
CA ILE A 120 -1.94 6.64 4.44
C ILE A 120 -2.22 8.02 5.02
N HIS A 121 -2.64 8.96 4.17
CA HIS A 121 -2.97 10.32 4.59
C HIS A 121 -4.12 10.35 5.61
N TYR A 122 -5.17 9.55 5.39
CA TYR A 122 -6.27 9.42 6.34
C TYR A 122 -5.78 8.93 7.71
N ILE A 123 -4.93 7.90 7.74
CA ILE A 123 -4.37 7.36 8.99
C ILE A 123 -3.48 8.39 9.68
N GLU A 124 -2.64 9.12 8.94
CA GLU A 124 -1.76 10.15 9.49
C GLU A 124 -2.51 11.30 10.15
N ASN A 125 -3.66 11.70 9.60
CA ASN A 125 -4.54 12.70 10.19
C ASN A 125 -5.36 12.17 11.37
N ASN A 126 -5.46 10.85 11.52
CA ASN A 126 -6.27 10.19 12.53
C ASN A 126 -5.45 9.20 13.37
N LYS A 127 -4.21 9.55 13.73
CA LYS A 127 -3.29 8.65 14.47
C LYS A 127 -3.86 8.14 15.80
N HIS A 128 -4.84 8.84 16.39
CA HIS A 128 -5.54 8.38 17.60
C HIS A 128 -6.24 7.02 17.38
N ILE A 129 -6.63 6.68 16.15
CA ILE A 129 -7.23 5.37 15.79
C ILE A 129 -6.25 4.21 16.04
N LEU A 130 -4.95 4.47 15.88
CA LEU A 130 -3.90 3.45 16.01
C LEU A 130 -3.45 3.23 17.47
N LYS A 131 -3.84 4.11 18.39
CA LYS A 131 -3.53 4.01 19.81
C LYS A 131 -4.75 3.44 20.52
N LYS A 132 -4.67 2.16 20.88
CA LYS A 132 -5.61 1.52 21.81
C LYS A 132 -5.06 1.62 23.23
#